data_AF-A0A7Y3JI03-F1
#
_entry.id   AF-A0A7Y3JI03-F1
#
_cell.length_a   1.000
_cell.length_b   1.000
_cell.length_c   1.000
_cell.angle_alpha   90.00
_cell.angle_beta   90.00
_cell.angle_gamma   90.00
#
_symmetry.space_group_name_H-M   'P 1'
#
loop_
_entity.id
_entity.type
_entity.pdbx_description
1 polymer ?
#
loop_
_entity_poly.entity_id
_entity_poly.type
_entity_poly.pdbx_seq_one_letter_code
_entity_poly.pdbx_strand_id
1 'polypeptide(L)'
;MKFSDPGYSWVLEGNRYLTATPSTVLRALNAGLVHPDLFVFRMGNVKPLLEEPYDLREIERILAKPVLEQKTALLLVEIFQKLVHSPDAETALFAAESWNLLENRYTKKIQNLQKLLITVESEADKPLLLRRTARTFFQLGRLQVGRPEIRQFYFNEALQLLKTSWKMMKPRLADAQLMVQLLIETGHISAAVRVVRSNLRAGRSDPKLLVAWADLEFRRGNLNRVFRIVRLLRRQKDLPKGTRRLIRHWRSFS
;
A
#
# COMPACT_ATOMS: atom_id res chain seq x y z
N MET A 1 17.37 -31.11 30.02
CA MET A 1 18.13 -30.57 28.86
C MET A 1 18.01 -29.05 28.89
N LYS A 2 19.11 -28.35 29.21
CA LYS A 2 19.17 -26.89 29.09
C LYS A 2 19.41 -26.56 27.61
N PHE A 3 18.41 -25.98 26.94
CA PHE A 3 18.65 -25.35 25.64
C PHE A 3 19.53 -24.12 25.89
N SER A 4 20.76 -24.16 25.39
CA SER A 4 21.61 -22.97 25.27
C SER A 4 20.89 -21.97 24.36
N ASP A 5 20.56 -20.80 24.88
CA ASP A 5 20.07 -19.66 24.10
C ASP A 5 21.06 -19.42 22.93
N PRO A 6 20.62 -19.49 21.66
CA PRO A 6 21.51 -19.26 20.52
C PRO A 6 21.93 -17.78 20.36
N GLY A 7 21.65 -16.93 21.36
CA GLY A 7 21.97 -15.52 21.36
C GLY A 7 20.90 -14.67 20.66
N TYR A 8 19.62 -15.04 20.80
CA TYR A 8 18.49 -14.33 20.16
C TYR A 8 17.54 -13.67 21.17
N SER A 9 17.91 -13.60 22.45
CA SER A 9 17.13 -12.97 23.52
C SER A 9 16.82 -11.47 23.29
N TRP A 10 17.51 -10.80 22.37
CA TRP A 10 17.26 -9.40 22.00
C TRP A 10 16.23 -9.20 20.87
N VAL A 11 15.73 -10.28 20.25
CA VAL A 11 14.85 -10.20 19.06
C VAL A 11 13.38 -9.92 19.41
N LEU A 12 12.98 -10.05 20.68
CA LEU A 12 11.57 -10.05 21.09
C LEU A 12 11.15 -8.92 22.05
N GLU A 13 12.07 -8.06 22.49
CA GLU A 13 11.69 -6.92 23.33
C GLU A 13 11.38 -5.67 22.49
N GLY A 14 10.08 -5.53 22.17
CA GLY A 14 9.41 -4.25 21.98
C GLY A 14 10.11 -3.18 21.14
N ASN A 15 10.19 -3.37 19.81
CA ASN A 15 10.48 -2.31 18.83
C ASN A 15 11.76 -1.46 19.06
N ARG A 16 12.69 -1.89 19.92
CA ARG A 16 13.97 -1.18 20.14
C ARG A 16 15.09 -1.96 19.49
N TYR A 17 15.71 -1.37 18.47
CA TYR A 17 16.87 -1.94 17.78
C TYR A 17 18.12 -1.84 18.66
N LEU A 18 18.22 -2.72 19.65
CA LEU A 18 19.48 -2.86 20.40
C LEU A 18 20.61 -3.31 19.47
N THR A 19 21.81 -2.90 19.85
CA THR A 19 23.07 -2.82 19.10
C THR A 19 23.56 -4.15 18.51
N ALA A 20 23.00 -4.55 17.35
CA ALA A 20 23.51 -5.69 16.57
C ALA A 20 24.57 -5.26 15.54
N THR A 21 25.70 -5.97 15.48
CA THR A 21 26.73 -5.74 14.45
C THR A 21 26.20 -6.03 13.03
N PRO A 22 26.75 -5.42 11.97
CA PRO A 22 26.29 -5.66 10.59
C PRO A 22 26.33 -7.14 10.19
N SER A 23 27.31 -7.90 10.69
CA SER A 23 27.43 -9.35 10.48
C SER A 23 26.28 -10.16 11.09
N THR A 24 25.74 -9.69 12.22
CA THR A 24 24.61 -10.32 12.92
C THR A 24 23.30 -10.02 12.19
N VAL A 25 23.15 -8.78 11.71
CA VAL A 25 21.96 -8.36 10.95
C VAL A 25 21.89 -9.06 9.59
N LEU A 26 23.01 -9.27 8.90
CA LEU A 26 23.04 -10.05 7.65
C LEU A 26 22.60 -11.50 7.88
N ARG A 27 23.10 -12.14 8.95
CA ARG A 27 22.71 -13.50 9.33
C ARG A 27 21.21 -13.59 9.65
N ALA A 28 20.68 -12.63 10.41
CA ALA A 28 19.26 -12.54 10.72
C ALA A 28 18.39 -12.26 9.46
N LEU A 29 18.91 -11.47 8.51
CA LEU A 29 18.24 -11.18 7.25
C LEU A 29 18.14 -12.44 6.38
N ASN A 30 19.24 -13.19 6.26
CA ASN A 30 19.27 -14.47 5.53
C ASN A 30 18.33 -15.51 6.15
N ALA A 31 18.19 -15.51 7.48
CA ALA A 31 17.22 -16.33 8.20
C ALA A 31 15.76 -15.81 8.11
N GLY A 32 15.54 -14.64 7.50
CA GLY A 32 14.21 -14.03 7.36
C GLY A 32 13.61 -13.47 8.64
N LEU A 33 14.44 -13.23 9.67
CA LEU A 33 14.04 -12.80 11.01
C LEU A 33 13.91 -11.28 11.13
N VAL A 34 14.61 -10.51 10.29
CA VAL A 34 14.59 -9.04 10.30
C VAL A 34 14.23 -8.46 8.93
N HIS A 35 13.76 -7.21 8.90
CA HIS A 35 13.43 -6.51 7.65
C HIS A 35 14.71 -6.08 6.92
N PRO A 36 14.77 -6.12 5.56
CA PRO A 36 15.93 -5.67 4.79
C PRO A 36 16.41 -4.25 5.14
N ASP A 37 15.49 -3.36 5.53
CA ASP A 37 15.82 -1.98 5.89
C ASP A 37 16.77 -1.92 7.11
N LEU A 38 16.72 -2.91 8.01
CA LEU A 38 17.62 -2.99 9.16
C LEU A 38 19.07 -3.27 8.74
N PHE A 39 19.25 -4.04 7.66
CA PHE A 39 20.57 -4.32 7.10
C PHE A 39 21.13 -3.09 6.38
N VAL A 40 20.29 -2.39 5.62
CA VAL A 40 20.67 -1.13 4.96
C VAL A 40 21.05 -0.06 5.99
N PHE A 41 20.29 0.06 7.08
CA PHE A 41 20.58 0.96 8.19
C PHE A 41 21.97 0.71 8.80
N ARG A 42 22.26 -0.55 9.17
CA ARG A 42 23.53 -0.91 9.83
C ARG A 42 24.74 -0.85 8.90
N MET A 43 24.57 -1.10 7.61
CA MET A 43 25.67 -1.05 6.64
C MET A 43 25.93 0.36 6.10
N GLY A 44 24.88 1.19 6.01
CA GLY A 44 24.97 2.51 5.39
C GLY A 44 25.04 3.69 6.36
N ASN A 45 24.85 3.49 7.67
CA ASN A 45 24.58 4.56 8.64
C ASN A 45 23.43 5.49 8.18
N VAL A 46 22.51 5.01 7.35
CA VAL A 46 21.34 5.78 6.88
C VAL A 46 20.19 5.50 7.83
N LYS A 47 19.88 6.44 8.72
CA LYS A 47 18.77 6.34 9.68
C LYS A 47 17.45 6.04 8.94
N PRO A 48 16.66 5.02 9.33
CA PRO A 48 15.38 4.74 8.73
C PRO A 48 14.42 5.88 9.05
N LEU A 49 13.59 6.26 8.09
CA LEU A 49 12.63 7.36 8.26
C LEU A 49 11.62 7.14 9.38
N LEU A 50 11.35 5.88 9.75
CA LEU A 50 10.41 5.53 10.82
C LEU A 50 11.04 5.54 12.23
N GLU A 51 12.36 5.74 12.35
CA GLU A 51 13.06 5.71 13.63
C GLU A 51 13.06 7.09 14.32
N GLU A 52 12.60 7.13 15.56
CA GLU A 52 12.61 8.33 16.39
C GLU A 52 14.02 8.59 17.00
N PRO A 53 14.42 9.85 17.25
CA PRO A 53 13.75 11.09 16.83
C PRO A 53 13.82 11.27 15.31
N TYR A 54 12.73 11.75 14.70
CA TYR A 54 12.66 11.91 13.26
C TYR A 54 13.67 12.95 12.74
N ASP A 55 14.36 12.63 11.65
CA ASP A 55 15.23 13.58 10.95
C ASP A 55 14.39 14.48 10.04
N LEU A 56 14.00 15.65 10.54
CA LEU A 56 13.14 16.60 9.80
C LEU A 56 13.81 17.10 8.52
N ARG A 57 15.15 17.24 8.50
CA ARG A 57 15.89 17.67 7.30
C ARG A 57 15.84 16.62 6.21
N GLU A 58 15.98 15.35 6.58
CA GLU A 58 15.86 14.25 5.63
C GLU A 58 14.42 14.12 5.11
N ILE A 59 13.42 14.31 5.97
CA ILE A 59 12.01 14.35 5.57
C ILE A 59 11.75 15.48 4.57
N GLU A 60 12.25 16.67 4.85
CA GLU A 60 12.14 17.83 3.95
C GLU A 60 12.83 17.56 2.61
N ARG A 61 14.03 16.99 2.62
CA ARG A 61 14.75 16.58 1.39
C ARG A 61 13.95 15.57 0.57
N ILE A 62 13.29 14.62 1.21
CA ILE A 62 12.44 13.64 0.52
C ILE A 62 11.20 14.33 -0.04
N LEU A 63 10.55 15.20 0.74
CA LEU A 63 9.42 16.00 0.27
C LEU A 63 9.82 16.84 -0.94
N ALA A 64 11.00 17.46 -0.97
CA ALA A 64 11.47 18.29 -2.08
C ALA A 64 11.56 17.55 -3.43
N LYS A 65 11.58 16.20 -3.44
CA LYS A 65 11.62 15.42 -4.69
C LYS A 65 10.39 15.70 -5.55
N PRO A 66 10.56 15.94 -6.87
CA PRO A 66 9.46 16.26 -7.78
C PRO A 66 8.52 15.07 -8.01
N VAL A 67 9.08 13.85 -7.98
CA VAL A 67 8.34 12.61 -8.11
C VAL A 67 8.51 11.82 -6.82
N LEU A 68 7.39 11.59 -6.14
CA LEU A 68 7.34 10.84 -4.90
C LEU A 68 6.55 9.56 -5.12
N GLU A 69 7.14 8.41 -4.79
CA GLU A 69 6.43 7.13 -4.88
C GLU A 69 5.28 7.09 -3.87
N GLN A 70 4.18 6.41 -4.22
CA GLN A 70 3.04 6.28 -3.33
C GLN A 70 3.42 5.64 -1.98
N LYS A 71 4.33 4.66 -1.98
CA LYS A 71 4.78 4.02 -0.73
C LYS A 71 5.49 5.00 0.19
N THR A 72 6.35 5.84 -0.38
CA THR A 72 7.03 6.91 0.36
C THR A 72 6.03 7.93 0.88
N ALA A 73 5.03 8.32 0.06
CA ALA A 73 4.00 9.27 0.49
C ALA A 73 3.21 8.75 1.70
N LEU A 74 2.86 7.46 1.70
CA LEU A 74 2.15 6.83 2.82
C LEU A 74 2.99 6.77 4.09
N LEU A 75 4.29 6.46 3.95
CA LEU A 75 5.23 6.44 5.05
C LEU A 75 5.40 7.84 5.66
N LEU A 76 5.47 8.88 4.82
CA LEU A 76 5.53 10.27 5.30
C LEU A 76 4.25 10.67 6.05
N VAL A 77 3.08 10.30 5.54
CA VAL A 77 1.81 10.53 6.27
C VAL A 77 1.83 9.85 7.63
N GLU A 78 2.29 8.60 7.73
CA GLU A 78 2.41 7.90 9.02
C GLU A 78 3.32 8.65 10.00
N ILE A 79 4.43 9.22 9.52
CA ILE A 79 5.31 10.07 10.33
C ILE A 79 4.60 11.37 10.75
N PHE A 80 3.97 12.08 9.81
CA PHE A 80 3.28 13.34 10.10
C PHE A 80 2.13 13.17 11.09
N GLN A 81 1.41 12.05 11.05
CA GLN A 81 0.38 11.73 12.02
C GLN A 81 0.90 11.63 13.45
N LYS A 82 2.16 11.19 13.62
CA LYS A 82 2.80 11.18 14.95
C LYS A 82 3.30 12.57 15.31
N LEU A 83 3.99 13.24 14.38
CA LEU A 83 4.61 14.54 14.60
C LEU A 83 3.60 15.67 14.87
N VAL A 84 2.39 15.61 14.31
CA VAL A 84 1.36 16.64 14.53
C VAL A 84 0.89 16.70 15.99
N HIS A 85 1.11 15.63 16.76
CA HIS A 85 0.81 15.56 18.20
C HIS A 85 2.06 15.82 19.06
N SER A 86 3.17 16.29 18.46
CA SER A 86 4.37 16.65 19.19
C SER A 86 4.07 17.80 20.17
N PRO A 87 4.61 17.76 21.42
CA PRO A 87 4.53 18.91 22.33
C PRO A 87 5.34 20.11 21.83
N ASP A 88 6.32 19.88 20.95
CA ASP A 88 7.07 20.94 20.28
C ASP A 88 6.25 21.54 19.13
N ALA A 89 5.90 22.83 19.27
CA ALA A 89 5.03 23.53 18.34
C ALA A 89 5.63 23.65 16.94
N GLU A 90 6.95 23.82 16.82
CA GLU A 90 7.63 23.89 15.52
C GLU A 90 7.54 22.55 14.78
N THR A 91 7.81 21.45 15.47
CA THR A 91 7.66 20.09 14.92
C THR A 91 6.22 19.79 14.50
N ALA A 92 5.23 20.17 15.31
CA ALA A 92 3.82 19.97 15.00
C ALA A 92 3.39 20.79 13.78
N LEU A 93 3.83 22.05 13.69
CA LEU A 93 3.57 22.94 12.56
C LEU A 93 4.22 22.40 11.28
N PHE A 94 5.49 22.01 11.34
CA PHE A 94 6.21 21.38 10.22
C PHE A 94 5.45 20.17 9.68
N ALA A 95 4.93 19.31 10.56
CA ALA A 95 4.17 18.13 10.15
C ALA A 95 2.85 18.50 9.47
N ALA A 96 2.12 19.47 9.99
CA ALA A 96 0.86 19.94 9.43
C ALA A 96 1.08 20.57 8.03
N GLU A 97 2.09 21.42 7.87
CA GLU A 97 2.45 22.03 6.60
C GLU A 97 2.93 20.99 5.58
N SER A 98 3.77 20.06 6.01
CA SER A 98 4.30 18.98 5.16
C SER A 98 3.19 18.05 4.67
N TRP A 99 2.22 17.73 5.52
CA TRP A 99 1.04 16.97 5.13
C TRP A 99 0.23 17.76 4.08
N ASN A 100 -0.10 19.03 4.36
CA ASN A 100 -0.84 19.88 3.42
C ASN A 100 -0.13 20.01 2.07
N LEU A 101 1.20 20.16 2.07
CA LEU A 101 2.02 20.18 0.85
C LEU A 101 1.83 18.91 0.03
N LEU A 102 1.84 17.75 0.68
CA LEU A 102 1.68 16.46 0.05
C LEU A 102 0.27 16.30 -0.55
N GLU A 103 -0.77 16.68 0.17
CA GLU A 103 -2.15 16.70 -0.34
C GLU A 103 -2.29 17.60 -1.57
N ASN A 104 -1.75 18.82 -1.49
CA ASN A 104 -1.79 19.80 -2.57
C ASN A 104 -1.14 19.29 -3.87
N ARG A 105 -0.10 18.46 -3.79
CA ARG A 105 0.51 17.85 -4.98
C ARG A 105 -0.47 16.92 -5.71
N TYR A 106 -1.19 16.08 -4.98
CA TYR A 106 -2.18 15.19 -5.57
C TYR A 106 -3.39 15.97 -6.10
N THR A 107 -3.86 16.98 -5.36
CA THR A 107 -4.95 17.85 -5.79
C THR A 107 -4.62 18.59 -7.08
N LYS A 108 -3.45 19.22 -7.19
CA LYS A 108 -2.97 19.86 -8.43
C LYS A 108 -2.90 18.88 -9.58
N LYS A 109 -2.42 17.66 -9.34
CA LYS A 109 -2.36 16.60 -10.35
C LYS A 109 -3.75 16.18 -10.82
N ILE A 110 -4.72 16.04 -9.92
CA ILE A 110 -6.12 15.73 -10.26
C ILE A 110 -6.72 16.86 -11.10
N GLN A 111 -6.56 18.12 -10.68
CA GLN A 111 -7.05 19.29 -11.41
C GLN A 111 -6.48 19.34 -12.83
N ASN A 112 -5.17 19.11 -12.99
CA ASN A 112 -4.54 19.07 -14.32
C ASN A 112 -5.10 17.94 -15.18
N LEU A 113 -5.32 16.75 -14.61
CA LEU A 113 -5.93 15.63 -15.33
C LEU A 113 -7.39 15.89 -15.70
N GLN A 114 -8.16 16.58 -14.84
CA GLN A 114 -9.54 16.98 -15.14
C GLN A 114 -9.60 18.03 -16.25
N LYS A 115 -8.69 19.01 -16.25
CA LYS A 115 -8.54 19.96 -17.38
C LYS A 115 -8.26 19.22 -18.68
N LEU A 116 -7.30 18.29 -18.67
CA LEU A 116 -7.00 17.46 -19.85
C LEU A 116 -8.21 16.62 -20.30
N LEU A 117 -9.02 16.11 -19.38
CA LEU A 117 -10.25 15.37 -19.71
C LEU A 117 -11.30 16.24 -20.40
N ILE A 118 -11.33 17.54 -20.14
CA ILE A 118 -12.25 18.49 -20.77
C ILE A 118 -11.74 18.88 -22.16
N THR A 119 -10.42 19.06 -22.31
CA THR A 119 -9.82 19.53 -23.56
C THR A 119 -9.46 18.42 -24.55
N VAL A 120 -9.50 17.15 -24.14
CA VAL A 120 -9.14 16.03 -25.02
C VAL A 120 -10.23 15.81 -26.07
N GLU A 121 -9.87 15.98 -27.34
CA GLU A 121 -10.76 15.67 -28.47
C GLU A 121 -10.73 14.19 -28.84
N SER A 122 -9.59 13.53 -28.58
CA SER A 122 -9.39 12.11 -28.85
C SER A 122 -10.21 11.22 -27.91
N GLU A 123 -11.25 10.60 -28.46
CA GLU A 123 -12.06 9.59 -27.74
C GLU A 123 -11.24 8.34 -27.35
N ALA A 124 -10.11 8.10 -28.01
CA ALA A 124 -9.19 7.01 -27.65
C ALA A 124 -8.40 7.31 -26.36
N ASP A 125 -8.07 8.58 -26.10
CA ASP A 125 -7.24 9.00 -24.95
C ASP A 125 -8.07 9.23 -23.68
N LYS A 126 -9.32 9.65 -23.84
CA LYS A 126 -10.28 9.87 -22.76
C LYS A 126 -10.36 8.71 -21.74
N PRO A 127 -10.53 7.43 -22.13
CA PRO A 127 -10.56 6.34 -21.16
C PRO A 127 -9.21 6.10 -20.46
N LEU A 128 -8.08 6.48 -21.06
CA LEU A 128 -6.76 6.43 -20.42
C LEU A 128 -6.60 7.53 -19.36
N LEU A 129 -7.04 8.74 -19.68
CA LEU A 129 -7.08 9.85 -18.74
C LEU A 129 -7.99 9.53 -17.54
N LEU A 130 -9.20 8.99 -17.78
CA LEU A 130 -10.11 8.55 -16.71
C LEU A 130 -9.44 7.56 -15.74
N ARG A 131 -8.69 6.57 -16.27
CA ARG A 131 -7.93 5.60 -15.43
C ARG A 131 -6.86 6.29 -14.61
N ARG A 132 -6.12 7.23 -15.20
CA ARG A 132 -5.05 7.97 -14.53
C ARG A 132 -5.62 8.87 -13.42
N THR A 133 -6.73 9.54 -13.69
CA THR A 133 -7.46 10.37 -12.72
C THR A 133 -7.97 9.50 -11.57
N ALA A 134 -8.63 8.39 -11.87
CA ALA A 134 -9.12 7.46 -10.85
C ALA A 134 -8.00 6.90 -9.96
N ARG A 135 -6.86 6.52 -10.53
CA ARG A 135 -5.69 6.09 -9.76
C ARG A 135 -5.18 7.21 -8.85
N THR A 136 -5.17 8.45 -9.33
CA THR A 136 -4.70 9.60 -8.54
C THR A 136 -5.66 9.92 -7.38
N PHE A 137 -6.98 9.83 -7.61
CA PHE A 137 -7.98 9.90 -6.54
C PHE A 137 -7.80 8.80 -5.49
N PHE A 138 -7.61 7.55 -5.92
CA PHE A 138 -7.33 6.46 -5.00
C PHE A 138 -6.05 6.70 -4.17
N GLN A 139 -4.99 7.21 -4.82
CA GLN A 139 -3.76 7.58 -4.13
C GLN A 139 -3.99 8.66 -3.08
N LEU A 140 -4.73 9.71 -3.41
CA LEU A 140 -5.08 10.79 -2.48
C LEU A 140 -5.95 10.28 -1.32
N GLY A 141 -7.00 9.50 -1.61
CA GLY A 141 -7.84 8.92 -0.57
C GLY A 141 -7.06 8.06 0.42
N ARG A 142 -6.04 7.34 -0.04
CA ARG A 142 -5.16 6.56 0.85
C ARG A 142 -4.29 7.40 1.80
N LEU A 143 -4.10 8.69 1.52
CA LEU A 143 -3.37 9.61 2.39
C LEU A 143 -4.27 10.22 3.47
N GLN A 144 -5.59 10.12 3.31
CA GLN A 144 -6.59 10.64 4.25
C GLN A 144 -6.78 9.70 5.44
N VAL A 145 -5.69 9.41 6.13
CA VAL A 145 -5.69 8.54 7.31
C VAL A 145 -6.27 9.34 8.48
N GLY A 146 -7.31 8.80 9.12
CA GLY A 146 -8.05 9.49 10.20
C GLY A 146 -9.19 10.40 9.72
N ARG A 147 -9.42 10.52 8.41
CA ARG A 147 -10.53 11.30 7.83
C ARG A 147 -11.42 10.42 6.94
N PRO A 148 -12.24 9.52 7.53
CA PRO A 148 -12.93 8.46 6.78
C PRO A 148 -13.92 8.99 5.75
N GLU A 149 -14.60 10.11 6.00
CA GLU A 149 -15.57 10.73 5.10
C GLU A 149 -14.89 11.27 3.84
N ILE A 150 -13.78 12.00 4.01
CA ILE A 150 -12.99 12.56 2.90
C ILE A 150 -12.35 11.42 2.09
N ARG A 151 -11.84 10.40 2.78
CA ARG A 151 -11.33 9.18 2.13
C ARG A 151 -12.41 8.51 1.28
N GLN A 152 -13.61 8.34 1.83
CA GLN A 152 -14.73 7.71 1.14
C GLN A 152 -15.16 8.51 -0.09
N PHE A 153 -15.20 9.84 0.02
CA PHE A 153 -15.45 10.73 -1.12
C PHE A 153 -14.47 10.45 -2.28
N TYR A 154 -13.16 10.47 -2.02
CA TYR A 154 -12.17 10.21 -3.08
C TYR A 154 -12.24 8.80 -3.66
N PHE A 155 -12.59 7.79 -2.85
CA PHE A 155 -12.77 6.44 -3.35
C PHE A 155 -14.02 6.30 -4.23
N ASN A 156 -15.11 6.98 -3.88
CA ASN A 156 -16.31 7.03 -4.71
C ASN A 156 -16.04 7.70 -6.06
N GLU A 157 -15.32 8.84 -6.08
CA GLU A 157 -14.89 9.51 -7.32
C GLU A 157 -14.03 8.58 -8.19
N ALA A 158 -13.04 7.91 -7.59
CA ALA A 158 -12.21 6.94 -8.30
C ALA A 158 -13.02 5.78 -8.90
N LEU A 159 -14.00 5.25 -8.16
CA LEU A 159 -14.89 4.19 -8.63
C LEU A 159 -15.74 4.62 -9.82
N GLN A 160 -16.32 5.81 -9.75
CA GLN A 160 -17.14 6.34 -10.84
C GLN A 160 -16.32 6.50 -12.12
N LEU A 161 -15.14 7.10 -12.03
CA LEU A 161 -14.24 7.28 -13.18
C LEU A 161 -13.80 5.94 -13.80
N LEU A 162 -13.49 4.93 -12.99
CA LEU A 162 -13.16 3.60 -13.52
C LEU A 162 -14.35 2.93 -14.20
N LYS A 163 -15.55 3.02 -13.62
CA LYS A 163 -16.77 2.48 -14.24
C LYS A 163 -17.03 3.13 -15.59
N THR A 164 -16.86 4.45 -15.69
CA THR A 164 -16.98 5.19 -16.95
C THR A 164 -15.93 4.73 -17.96
N SER A 165 -14.66 4.62 -17.55
CA SER A 165 -13.59 4.11 -18.42
C SER A 165 -13.87 2.69 -18.94
N TRP A 166 -14.44 1.80 -18.12
CA TRP A 166 -14.75 0.42 -18.50
C TRP A 166 -15.88 0.30 -19.52
N LYS A 167 -16.82 1.26 -19.52
CA LYS A 167 -17.86 1.33 -20.56
C LYS A 167 -17.27 1.70 -21.93
N MET A 168 -16.20 2.49 -21.94
CA MET A 168 -15.56 2.97 -23.16
C MET A 168 -14.49 2.01 -23.69
N MET A 169 -13.78 1.31 -22.81
CA MET A 169 -12.65 0.46 -23.20
C MET A 169 -12.53 -0.75 -22.27
N LYS A 170 -12.18 -1.91 -22.86
CA LYS A 170 -11.92 -3.15 -22.11
C LYS A 170 -10.95 -2.90 -20.95
N PRO A 171 -11.28 -3.35 -19.73
CA PRO A 171 -10.45 -3.09 -18.56
C PRO A 171 -9.12 -3.83 -18.64
N ARG A 172 -8.04 -3.15 -18.26
CA ARG A 172 -6.76 -3.79 -18.02
C ARG A 172 -6.81 -4.53 -16.69
N LEU A 173 -5.94 -5.52 -16.53
CA LEU A 173 -5.83 -6.27 -15.28
C LEU A 173 -5.54 -5.35 -14.08
N ALA A 174 -4.66 -4.35 -14.26
CA ALA A 174 -4.37 -3.35 -13.23
C ALA A 174 -5.60 -2.51 -12.84
N ASP A 175 -6.51 -2.24 -13.79
CA ASP A 175 -7.75 -1.52 -13.52
C ASP A 175 -8.74 -2.40 -12.75
N ALA A 176 -8.79 -3.70 -13.06
CA ALA A 176 -9.57 -4.68 -12.31
C ALA A 176 -9.07 -4.81 -10.86
N GLN A 177 -7.75 -4.86 -10.66
CA GLN A 177 -7.16 -4.86 -9.32
C GLN A 177 -7.52 -3.59 -8.53
N LEU A 178 -7.41 -2.42 -9.17
CA LEU A 178 -7.77 -1.14 -8.54
C LEU A 178 -9.27 -1.08 -8.21
N MET A 179 -10.13 -1.53 -9.11
CA MET A 179 -11.57 -1.61 -8.88
C MET A 179 -11.90 -2.52 -7.69
N VAL A 180 -11.26 -3.69 -7.60
CA VAL A 180 -11.45 -4.61 -6.48
C VAL A 180 -11.02 -3.97 -5.17
N GLN A 181 -9.87 -3.30 -5.13
CA GLN A 181 -9.41 -2.57 -3.95
C GLN A 181 -10.42 -1.50 -3.53
N LEU A 182 -10.83 -0.64 -4.44
CA LEU A 182 -11.82 0.39 -4.16
C LEU A 182 -13.15 -0.18 -3.67
N LEU A 183 -13.64 -1.28 -4.26
CA LEU A 183 -14.88 -1.92 -3.81
C LEU A 183 -14.74 -2.55 -2.42
N ILE A 184 -13.55 -3.01 -2.03
CA ILE A 184 -13.27 -3.46 -0.66
C ILE A 184 -13.30 -2.27 0.30
N GLU A 185 -12.55 -1.21 -0.03
CA GLU A 185 -12.43 -0.01 0.80
C GLU A 185 -13.78 0.70 1.01
N THR A 186 -14.68 0.61 0.03
CA THR A 186 -16.03 1.19 0.09
C THR A 186 -17.10 0.21 0.60
N GLY A 187 -16.72 -0.98 1.05
CA GLY A 187 -17.64 -1.97 1.64
C GLY A 187 -18.50 -2.77 0.64
N HIS A 188 -18.31 -2.59 -0.67
CA HIS A 188 -19.04 -3.29 -1.72
C HIS A 188 -18.47 -4.68 -2.05
N ILE A 189 -18.33 -5.54 -1.03
CA ILE A 189 -17.67 -6.86 -1.10
C ILE A 189 -18.25 -7.77 -2.18
N SER A 190 -19.59 -7.85 -2.29
CA SER A 190 -20.26 -8.68 -3.30
C SER A 190 -19.93 -8.24 -4.73
N ALA A 191 -19.82 -6.93 -4.96
CA ALA A 191 -19.41 -6.40 -6.27
C ALA A 191 -17.93 -6.72 -6.56
N ALA A 192 -17.06 -6.63 -5.56
CA ALA A 192 -15.65 -6.98 -5.69
C ALA A 192 -15.47 -8.46 -6.12
N VAL A 193 -16.24 -9.37 -5.51
CA VAL A 193 -16.24 -10.80 -5.88
C VAL A 193 -16.69 -10.99 -7.34
N ARG A 194 -17.70 -10.25 -7.82
CA ARG A 194 -18.14 -10.32 -9.23
C ARG A 194 -17.02 -9.90 -10.18
N VAL A 195 -16.32 -8.81 -9.87
CA VAL A 195 -15.19 -8.31 -10.68
C VAL A 195 -14.04 -9.32 -10.74
N VAL A 196 -13.68 -9.92 -9.61
CA VAL A 196 -12.65 -10.96 -9.56
C VAL A 196 -13.06 -12.16 -10.42
N ARG A 197 -14.27 -12.69 -10.22
CA ARG A 197 -14.76 -13.87 -10.95
C ARG A 197 -14.82 -13.65 -12.45
N SER A 198 -15.29 -12.48 -12.90
CA SER A 198 -15.35 -12.18 -14.34
C SER A 198 -13.95 -12.15 -14.97
N ASN A 199 -12.95 -11.59 -14.28
CA ASN A 199 -11.57 -11.58 -14.77
C ASN A 199 -10.93 -12.98 -14.75
N LEU A 200 -11.14 -13.78 -13.71
CA LEU A 200 -10.62 -15.15 -13.66
C LEU A 200 -11.24 -16.06 -14.73
N ARG A 201 -12.55 -15.94 -15.00
CA ARG A 201 -13.23 -16.65 -16.10
C ARG A 201 -12.68 -16.29 -17.47
N ALA A 202 -12.24 -15.05 -17.65
CA ALA A 202 -11.58 -14.59 -18.88
C ALA A 202 -10.11 -15.06 -19.00
N GLY A 203 -9.68 -16.06 -18.20
CA GLY A 203 -8.32 -16.61 -18.23
C GLY A 203 -7.26 -15.73 -17.58
N ARG A 204 -7.63 -14.60 -16.95
CA ARG A 204 -6.67 -13.67 -16.33
C ARG A 204 -6.28 -14.17 -14.94
N SER A 205 -5.35 -15.12 -14.88
CA SER A 205 -4.86 -15.72 -13.62
C SER A 205 -3.62 -15.00 -13.09
N ASP A 206 -3.81 -13.78 -12.60
CA ASP A 206 -2.75 -13.00 -11.98
C ASP A 206 -2.67 -13.26 -10.46
N PRO A 207 -1.46 -13.46 -9.90
CA PRO A 207 -1.32 -13.79 -8.48
C PRO A 207 -1.84 -12.68 -7.55
N LYS A 208 -1.75 -11.39 -7.93
CA LYS A 208 -2.31 -10.30 -7.09
C LYS A 208 -3.83 -10.33 -7.08
N LEU A 209 -4.45 -10.68 -8.21
CA LEU A 209 -5.91 -10.85 -8.28
C LEU A 209 -6.38 -12.06 -7.46
N LEU A 210 -5.62 -13.16 -7.48
CA LEU A 210 -5.88 -14.33 -6.63
C LEU A 210 -5.71 -14.01 -5.15
N VAL A 211 -4.72 -13.21 -4.75
CA VAL A 211 -4.57 -12.75 -3.37
C VAL A 211 -5.76 -11.89 -2.94
N ALA A 212 -6.19 -10.95 -3.78
CA ALA A 212 -7.37 -10.14 -3.50
C ALA A 212 -8.64 -11.01 -3.38
N TRP A 213 -8.74 -12.08 -4.19
CA TRP A 213 -9.84 -13.03 -4.07
C TRP A 213 -9.83 -13.79 -2.74
N ALA A 214 -8.66 -14.26 -2.32
CA ALA A 214 -8.53 -14.96 -1.04
C ALA A 214 -8.88 -14.04 0.14
N ASP A 215 -8.44 -12.78 0.12
CA ASP A 215 -8.81 -11.78 1.14
C ASP A 215 -10.33 -11.55 1.18
N LEU A 216 -10.97 -11.42 0.02
CA LEU A 216 -12.43 -11.27 -0.09
C LEU A 216 -13.20 -12.46 0.48
N GLU A 217 -12.78 -13.69 0.17
CA GLU A 217 -13.45 -14.89 0.68
C GLU A 217 -13.18 -15.09 2.18
N PHE A 218 -12.00 -14.68 2.68
CA PHE A 218 -11.68 -14.67 4.12
C PHE A 218 -12.61 -13.72 4.88
N ARG A 219 -12.76 -12.47 4.41
CA ARG A 219 -13.68 -11.47 4.99
C ARG A 219 -15.14 -11.92 4.99
N ARG A 220 -15.52 -12.84 4.10
CA ARG A 220 -16.86 -13.44 4.03
C ARG A 220 -17.03 -14.69 4.90
N GLY A 221 -16.00 -15.13 5.62
CA GLY A 221 -15.99 -16.37 6.38
C GLY A 221 -15.90 -17.64 5.53
N ASN A 222 -15.63 -17.54 4.23
CA ASN A 222 -15.59 -18.70 3.32
C ASN A 222 -14.21 -19.36 3.29
N LEU A 223 -13.76 -19.91 4.42
CA LEU A 223 -12.41 -20.50 4.57
C LEU A 223 -12.13 -21.60 3.53
N ASN A 224 -13.12 -22.43 3.21
CA ASN A 224 -13.02 -23.45 2.17
C ASN A 224 -12.56 -22.91 0.81
N ARG A 225 -13.02 -21.71 0.44
CA ARG A 225 -12.59 -21.05 -0.80
C ARG A 225 -11.21 -20.44 -0.67
N VAL A 226 -10.90 -19.83 0.47
CA VAL A 226 -9.55 -19.31 0.76
C VAL A 226 -8.51 -20.40 0.56
N PHE A 227 -8.73 -21.60 1.10
CA PHE A 227 -7.79 -22.72 0.95
C PHE A 227 -7.63 -23.18 -0.50
N ARG A 228 -8.71 -23.24 -1.28
CA ARG A 228 -8.64 -23.55 -2.71
C ARG A 228 -7.79 -22.52 -3.46
N ILE A 229 -7.98 -21.25 -3.17
CA ILE A 229 -7.24 -20.14 -3.82
C ILE A 229 -5.77 -20.17 -3.41
N VAL A 230 -5.47 -20.39 -2.12
CA VAL A 230 -4.09 -20.55 -1.63
C VAL A 230 -3.39 -21.71 -2.31
N ARG A 231 -4.08 -22.84 -2.57
CA ARG A 231 -3.52 -23.96 -3.32
C ARG A 231 -3.18 -23.57 -4.76
N LEU A 232 -4.01 -22.75 -5.42
CA LEU A 232 -3.70 -22.21 -6.75
C LEU A 232 -2.50 -21.26 -6.72
N LEU A 233 -2.45 -20.35 -5.74
CA LEU A 233 -1.33 -19.43 -5.55
C LEU A 233 0.00 -20.17 -5.37
N ARG A 234 0.03 -21.29 -4.62
CA ARG A 234 1.24 -22.09 -4.40
C ARG A 234 1.85 -22.69 -5.67
N ARG A 235 1.04 -22.90 -6.71
CA ARG A 235 1.51 -23.42 -8.00
C ARG A 235 2.22 -22.36 -8.83
N GLN A 236 2.13 -21.08 -8.44
CA GLN A 236 2.82 -20.00 -9.11
C GLN A 236 4.23 -19.80 -8.52
N LYS A 237 5.23 -19.73 -9.41
CA LYS A 237 6.64 -19.61 -9.03
C LYS A 237 6.99 -18.22 -8.46
N ASP A 238 6.31 -17.17 -8.92
CA ASP A 238 6.65 -15.77 -8.63
C ASP A 238 5.64 -15.07 -7.71
N LEU A 239 5.50 -15.57 -6.49
CA LEU A 239 4.71 -14.88 -5.46
C LEU A 239 5.52 -13.74 -4.79
N PRO A 240 4.96 -12.52 -4.66
CA PRO A 240 5.58 -11.44 -3.90
C PRO A 240 5.89 -11.89 -2.45
N LYS A 241 7.02 -11.42 -1.88
CA LYS A 241 7.45 -11.80 -0.52
C LYS A 241 6.37 -11.57 0.56
N GLY A 242 5.59 -10.49 0.45
CA GLY A 242 4.46 -10.20 1.36
C GLY A 242 3.31 -11.19 1.27
N THR A 243 3.05 -11.73 0.07
CA THR A 243 2.00 -12.73 -0.16
C THR A 243 2.26 -14.03 0.61
N ARG A 244 3.53 -14.42 0.78
CA ARG A 244 3.91 -15.61 1.56
C ARG A 244 3.64 -15.45 3.06
N ARG A 245 3.68 -14.23 3.60
CA ARG A 245 3.31 -13.95 5.01
C ARG A 245 1.79 -14.04 5.19
N LEU A 246 1.04 -13.45 4.28
CA LEU A 246 -0.43 -13.51 4.26
C LEU A 246 -0.97 -14.95 4.14
N ILE A 247 -0.36 -15.76 3.26
CA ILE A 247 -0.68 -17.19 3.14
C ILE A 247 -0.40 -17.95 4.45
N ARG A 248 0.67 -17.60 5.18
CA ARG A 248 0.96 -18.19 6.49
C ARG A 248 -0.07 -17.79 7.55
N HIS A 249 -0.49 -16.53 7.56
CA HIS A 249 -1.53 -16.05 8.47
C HIS A 249 -2.86 -16.78 8.26
N TRP A 250 -3.32 -16.97 7.02
CA TRP A 250 -4.57 -17.72 6.78
C TRP A 250 -4.52 -19.19 7.19
N ARG A 251 -3.33 -19.75 7.43
CA ARG A 251 -3.15 -21.12 7.94
C ARG A 251 -3.23 -21.22 9.46
N SER A 252 -3.04 -20.14 10.22
CA SER A 252 -3.17 -20.23 11.68
C SER A 252 -4.63 -20.37 12.13
N PHE A 253 -5.59 -20.26 11.19
CA PHE A 253 -7.02 -20.44 11.42
C PHE A 253 -7.53 -21.81 10.95
N SER A 254 -6.63 -22.73 10.58
CA SER A 254 -6.93 -24.15 10.33
C SER A 254 -6.33 -25.01 11.43
#